data_AF-A0A356JZZ2-F1
#
_entry.id   AF-A0A356JZZ2-F1
#
_cell.length_a   1.000
_cell.length_b   1.000
_cell.length_c   1.000
_cell.angle_alpha   90.00
_cell.angle_beta   90.00
_cell.angle_gamma   90.00
#
_symmetry.space_group_name_H-M   'P 1'
#
loop_
_entity.id
_entity.type
_entity.pdbx_description
1 polymer ?
#
loop_
_entity_poly.entity_id
_entity_poly.type
_entity_poly.pdbx_seq_one_letter_code
_entity_poly.pdbx_strand_id
1 'polypeptide(L)'
;LSDIQDNLISARSQTWNKHYNFIPFGIYGLWLNEAQLTTIYLFFTISVLFFICFYSFTYTGKNEAILKDMSRTWFLIPAYIIITAAFLTLFQKVFFFTAENGVLYFGLKIFPTVLAMFLLVFVQILFNFRISLSANRFHGIILSALNVFIFSALDLSLMFIFIIEYLIVFLFRKRRSLFFSIPCIFLMTIPLLWIAASVFVDIDQRKISNLTDTTFFENLIFSFAILPFIFQWIKLILVSHIKEFKSSKKVLFLQGIFVSIAGAGIICAVFFAAAKFVQGNFSAPQKKQMQIIENAEIHPAKFLWSKKAKFDIFENKLQIVPENEFKILRCFATFESKEGFPFYECNFDYNFISENKVSIEIPDAPENELKILFMSENELQLEAQIELFIMDLNGKIIHFTEKIKNEGKNANGI
;
A
#
# COMPACT_ATOMS: atom_id res chain seq x y z
N LEU A 1 -1.56 -22.11 9.99
CA LEU A 1 -1.05 -21.23 8.92
C LEU A 1 -1.37 -19.76 9.21
N SER A 2 -2.59 -19.40 9.63
CA SER A 2 -2.92 -18.07 10.19
C SER A 2 -2.03 -17.71 11.38
N ASP A 3 -1.89 -18.60 12.35
CA ASP A 3 -1.15 -18.30 13.59
C ASP A 3 0.36 -18.17 13.38
N ILE A 4 0.88 -18.79 12.31
CA ILE A 4 2.29 -18.67 11.91
C ILE A 4 2.49 -17.34 11.17
N GLN A 5 1.51 -16.93 10.37
CA GLN A 5 1.52 -15.66 9.65
C GLN A 5 1.35 -14.47 10.60
N ASP A 6 0.50 -14.59 11.62
CA ASP A 6 0.32 -13.57 12.67
C ASP A 6 1.56 -13.47 13.57
N ASN A 7 2.19 -14.60 13.91
CA ASN A 7 3.47 -14.60 14.62
C ASN A 7 4.60 -14.01 13.76
N LEU A 8 4.65 -14.29 12.46
CA LEU A 8 5.63 -13.70 11.53
C LEU A 8 5.41 -12.19 11.33
N ILE A 9 4.17 -11.71 11.31
CA ILE A 9 3.85 -10.28 11.26
C ILE A 9 4.25 -9.59 12.56
N SER A 10 4.02 -10.23 13.72
CA SER A 10 4.47 -9.71 15.01
C SER A 10 6.00 -9.69 15.13
N ALA A 11 6.69 -10.71 14.63
CA ALA A 11 8.15 -10.76 14.57
C ALA A 11 8.71 -9.70 13.62
N ARG A 12 8.09 -9.50 12.44
CA ARG A 12 8.42 -8.41 11.50
C ARG A 12 8.26 -7.02 12.13
N SER A 13 7.24 -6.83 12.97
CA SER A 13 7.05 -5.55 13.66
C SER A 13 8.14 -5.27 14.71
N GLN A 14 8.74 -6.32 15.28
CA GLN A 14 9.85 -6.19 16.22
C GLN A 14 11.21 -6.00 15.50
N THR A 15 11.39 -6.51 14.28
CA THR A 15 12.65 -6.37 13.51
C THR A 15 12.82 -5.01 12.84
N TRP A 16 11.74 -4.27 12.55
CA TRP A 16 11.82 -2.91 11.98
C TRP A 16 12.49 -1.88 12.92
N ASN A 17 12.71 -2.24 14.19
CA ASN A 17 13.29 -1.39 15.22
C ASN A 17 14.83 -1.42 15.33
N LYS A 18 15.55 -2.12 14.43
CA LYS A 18 17.01 -2.29 14.56
C LYS A 18 17.85 -1.26 13.79
N HIS A 19 17.27 -0.47 12.90
CA HIS A 19 17.99 0.60 12.20
C HIS A 19 17.86 1.93 12.97
N TYR A 20 19.00 2.44 13.43
CA TYR A 20 19.10 3.71 14.15
C TYR A 20 19.83 4.75 13.30
N ASN A 21 19.28 5.94 13.21
CA ASN A 21 19.95 7.10 12.65
C ASN A 21 20.47 7.98 13.79
N PHE A 22 21.77 8.26 13.76
CA PHE A 22 22.41 9.19 14.69
C PHE A 22 22.47 10.58 14.06
N ILE A 23 21.83 11.56 14.70
CA ILE A 23 21.91 12.97 14.29
C ILE A 23 22.84 13.71 15.27
N PRO A 24 24.07 14.08 14.86
CA PRO A 24 25.01 14.78 15.71
C PRO A 24 24.59 16.25 15.91
N PHE A 25 24.50 16.70 17.17
CA PHE A 25 24.27 18.09 17.58
C PHE A 25 25.41 18.56 18.50
N GLY A 26 26.59 18.81 17.91
CA GLY A 26 27.77 19.22 18.68
C GLY A 26 28.27 18.08 19.58
N ILE A 27 28.31 18.31 20.91
CA ILE A 27 28.82 17.32 21.89
C ILE A 27 27.75 16.27 22.26
N TYR A 28 26.49 16.54 21.94
CA TYR A 28 25.38 15.61 22.15
C TYR A 28 24.85 15.13 20.80
N GLY A 29 24.31 13.92 20.75
CA GLY A 29 23.66 13.43 19.54
C GLY A 29 22.41 12.64 19.87
N LEU A 30 21.43 12.73 18.98
CA LEU A 30 20.14 12.09 19.11
C LEU A 30 20.14 10.79 18.31
N TRP A 31 19.86 9.69 19.00
CA TRP A 31 19.60 8.40 18.38
C TRP A 31 18.10 8.29 18.12
N LEU A 32 17.72 8.26 16.86
CA LEU A 32 16.34 8.06 16.45
C LEU A 32 16.21 6.70 15.78
N ASN A 33 15.24 5.90 16.22
CA ASN A 33 14.88 4.72 15.46
C ASN A 33 14.13 5.13 14.17
N GLU A 34 14.11 4.24 13.18
CA GLU A 34 13.45 4.50 11.89
C GLU A 34 11.96 4.85 12.04
N ALA A 35 11.27 4.22 13.01
CA ALA A 35 9.87 4.50 13.30
C ALA A 35 9.64 5.94 13.81
N GLN A 36 10.48 6.45 14.72
CA GLN A 36 10.41 7.82 15.22
C GLN A 36 10.76 8.81 14.11
N LEU A 37 11.80 8.54 13.33
CA LEU A 37 12.20 9.41 12.22
C LEU A 37 11.07 9.52 11.18
N THR A 38 10.48 8.38 10.81
CA THR A 38 9.34 8.31 9.89
C THR A 38 8.14 9.07 10.46
N THR A 39 7.82 8.88 11.74
CA THR A 39 6.72 9.59 12.41
C THR A 39 6.94 11.10 12.43
N ILE A 40 8.16 11.56 12.73
CA ILE A 40 8.54 12.98 12.73
C ILE A 40 8.42 13.55 11.31
N TYR A 41 8.90 12.83 10.30
CA TYR A 41 8.80 13.25 8.91
C TYR A 41 7.34 13.35 8.44
N LEU A 42 6.51 12.38 8.83
CA LEU A 42 5.08 12.35 8.53
C LEU A 42 4.39 13.54 9.22
N PHE A 43 4.67 13.79 10.50
CA PHE A 43 4.14 14.94 11.24
C PHE A 43 4.58 16.29 10.65
N PHE A 44 5.84 16.41 10.25
CA PHE A 44 6.36 17.60 9.57
C PHE A 44 5.64 17.82 8.24
N THR A 45 5.48 16.76 7.44
CA THR A 45 4.78 16.81 6.15
C THR A 45 3.32 17.22 6.33
N ILE A 46 2.61 16.68 7.34
CA ILE A 46 1.25 17.10 7.71
C ILE A 46 1.22 18.59 8.03
N SER A 47 2.14 19.05 8.88
CA SER A 47 2.17 20.43 9.34
C SER A 47 2.40 21.39 8.17
N VAL A 48 3.29 21.03 7.24
CA VAL A 48 3.54 21.81 6.02
C VAL A 48 2.33 21.79 5.08
N LEU A 49 1.72 20.64 4.83
CA LEU A 49 0.57 20.52 3.93
C LEU A 49 -0.65 21.28 4.47
N PHE A 50 -0.88 21.17 5.77
CA PHE A 50 -1.90 21.91 6.49
C PHE A 50 -1.61 23.42 6.42
N PHE A 51 -0.38 23.85 6.67
CA PHE A 51 0.02 25.25 6.55
C PHE A 51 -0.17 25.78 5.13
N ILE A 52 0.13 25.00 4.08
CA ILE A 52 -0.12 25.38 2.67
C ILE A 52 -1.62 25.52 2.39
N CYS A 53 -2.45 24.61 2.92
CA CYS A 53 -3.90 24.69 2.81
C CYS A 53 -4.44 25.98 3.46
N PHE A 54 -3.95 26.31 4.66
CA PHE A 54 -4.36 27.50 5.40
C PHE A 54 -3.74 28.80 4.88
N TYR A 55 -2.53 28.76 4.32
CA TYR A 55 -1.89 29.89 3.62
C TYR A 55 -2.69 30.31 2.38
N SER A 56 -3.52 29.43 1.83
CA SER A 56 -4.47 29.86 0.80
C SER A 56 -5.53 30.86 1.30
N PHE A 57 -5.66 31.08 2.61
CA PHE A 57 -6.60 32.01 3.24
C PHE A 57 -5.98 33.35 3.67
N THR A 58 -4.72 33.64 3.32
CA THR A 58 -4.03 34.88 3.76
C THR A 58 -4.88 36.14 3.55
N TYR A 59 -4.95 36.96 4.60
CA TYR A 59 -5.91 38.05 4.85
C TYR A 59 -6.16 38.95 3.62
N THR A 60 -7.28 38.70 2.95
CA THR A 60 -7.95 39.66 2.06
C THR A 60 -9.43 39.63 2.42
N GLY A 61 -10.17 40.74 2.35
CA GLY A 61 -11.59 40.79 2.78
C GLY A 61 -12.52 39.75 2.10
N LYS A 62 -12.13 39.24 0.92
CA LYS A 62 -12.82 38.11 0.26
C LYS A 62 -12.62 36.77 0.97
N ASN A 63 -11.48 36.58 1.64
CA ASN A 63 -11.16 35.34 2.37
C ASN A 63 -11.91 35.24 3.70
N GLU A 64 -12.27 36.36 4.33
CA GLU A 64 -13.08 36.37 5.56
C GLU A 64 -14.50 35.83 5.32
N ALA A 65 -15.12 36.24 4.20
CA ALA A 65 -16.42 35.69 3.79
C ALA A 65 -16.35 34.19 3.51
N ILE A 66 -15.26 33.71 2.90
CA ILE A 66 -15.04 32.29 2.63
C ILE A 66 -14.82 31.51 3.94
N LEU A 67 -14.04 32.03 4.87
CA LEU A 67 -13.81 31.45 6.19
C LEU A 67 -15.11 31.33 6.98
N LYS A 68 -15.97 32.36 6.92
CA LYS A 68 -17.30 32.35 7.53
C LYS A 68 -18.24 31.32 6.89
N ASP A 69 -18.18 31.15 5.58
CA ASP A 69 -18.94 30.10 4.88
C ASP A 69 -18.44 28.70 5.27
N MET A 70 -17.13 28.50 5.36
CA MET A 70 -16.52 27.24 5.79
C MET A 70 -16.84 26.91 7.25
N SER A 71 -16.71 27.87 8.17
CA SER A 71 -17.06 27.65 9.58
C SER A 71 -18.56 27.39 9.80
N ARG A 72 -19.41 27.73 8.84
CA ARG A 72 -20.84 27.35 8.86
C ARG A 72 -21.13 25.99 8.26
N THR A 73 -20.18 25.43 7.50
CA THR A 73 -20.37 24.19 6.72
C THR A 73 -19.35 23.10 7.06
N TRP A 74 -18.48 23.33 8.05
CA TRP A 74 -17.44 22.38 8.47
C TRP A 74 -18.01 21.01 8.86
N PHE A 75 -19.20 20.98 9.46
CA PHE A 75 -19.88 19.75 9.88
C PHE A 75 -20.24 18.83 8.71
N LEU A 76 -20.24 19.35 7.47
CA LEU A 76 -20.49 18.54 6.29
C LEU A 76 -19.42 17.46 6.15
N ILE A 77 -18.13 17.75 6.33
CA ILE A 77 -17.06 16.77 6.15
C ILE A 77 -17.27 15.51 7.01
N PRO A 78 -17.37 15.60 8.36
CA PRO A 78 -17.60 14.42 9.19
C PRO A 78 -18.97 13.76 8.92
N ALA A 79 -20.01 14.52 8.62
CA ALA A 79 -21.31 13.95 8.26
C ALA A 79 -21.23 13.11 6.98
N TYR A 80 -20.59 13.64 5.94
CA TYR A 80 -20.38 12.93 4.67
C TYR A 80 -19.54 11.66 4.85
N ILE A 81 -18.52 11.67 5.74
CA ILE A 81 -17.74 10.47 6.09
C ILE A 81 -18.62 9.40 6.73
N ILE A 82 -19.38 9.75 7.78
CA ILE A 82 -20.21 8.80 8.51
C ILE A 82 -21.31 8.23 7.61
N ILE A 83 -21.96 9.06 6.80
CA ILE A 83 -23.02 8.64 5.89
C ILE A 83 -22.48 7.72 4.78
N THR A 84 -21.30 8.05 4.22
CA THR A 84 -20.66 7.21 3.20
C THR A 84 -20.30 5.83 3.79
N ALA A 85 -19.72 5.80 5.00
CA ALA A 85 -19.37 4.55 5.69
C ALA A 85 -20.62 3.71 6.01
N ALA A 86 -21.72 4.36 6.40
CA ALA A 86 -22.99 3.71 6.63
C ALA A 86 -23.57 3.11 5.33
N PHE A 87 -23.51 3.82 4.21
CA PHE A 87 -23.96 3.29 2.92
C PHE A 87 -23.07 2.15 2.42
N LEU A 88 -21.74 2.25 2.55
CA LEU A 88 -20.83 1.15 2.22
C LEU A 88 -21.18 -0.11 3.02
N THR A 89 -21.42 0.04 4.32
CA THR A 89 -21.78 -1.08 5.20
C THR A 89 -23.16 -1.65 4.87
N LEU A 90 -24.13 -0.78 4.55
CA LEU A 90 -25.47 -1.19 4.15
C LEU A 90 -25.44 -2.00 2.85
N PHE A 91 -24.80 -1.47 1.81
CA PHE A 91 -24.75 -2.14 0.51
C PHE A 91 -23.88 -3.38 0.51
N GLN A 92 -22.82 -3.43 1.33
CA GLN A 92 -22.07 -4.66 1.60
C GLN A 92 -22.97 -5.78 2.13
N LYS A 93 -23.89 -5.48 3.06
CA LYS A 93 -24.84 -6.48 3.59
C LYS A 93 -25.93 -6.84 2.58
N VAL A 94 -26.45 -5.86 1.84
CA VAL A 94 -27.50 -6.09 0.83
C VAL A 94 -27.00 -7.00 -0.29
N PHE A 95 -25.76 -6.79 -0.76
CA PHE A 95 -25.18 -7.54 -1.88
C PHE A 95 -24.30 -8.72 -1.45
N PHE A 96 -24.35 -9.15 -0.18
CA PHE A 96 -23.53 -10.26 0.31
C PHE A 96 -23.71 -11.56 -0.51
N PHE A 97 -24.88 -11.76 -1.11
CA PHE A 97 -25.16 -12.91 -1.97
C PHE A 97 -24.29 -12.98 -3.24
N THR A 98 -23.63 -11.88 -3.66
CA THR A 98 -22.71 -11.88 -4.81
C THR A 98 -21.25 -12.08 -4.42
N ALA A 99 -20.96 -12.37 -3.13
CA ALA A 99 -19.60 -12.49 -2.61
C ALA A 99 -18.73 -13.56 -3.30
N GLU A 100 -19.34 -14.55 -3.97
CA GLU A 100 -18.59 -15.54 -4.78
C GLU A 100 -17.77 -14.89 -5.89
N ASN A 101 -18.26 -13.80 -6.48
CA ASN A 101 -17.53 -13.00 -7.44
C ASN A 101 -17.06 -11.70 -6.77
N GLY A 102 -15.87 -11.73 -6.17
CA GLY A 102 -15.32 -10.61 -5.41
C GLY A 102 -15.29 -9.27 -6.16
N VAL A 103 -15.06 -9.27 -7.47
CA VAL A 103 -15.05 -8.04 -8.30
C VAL A 103 -16.46 -7.47 -8.44
N LEU A 104 -17.44 -8.32 -8.72
CA LEU A 104 -18.84 -7.92 -8.80
C LEU A 104 -19.34 -7.43 -7.45
N TYR A 105 -18.97 -8.11 -6.36
CA TYR A 105 -19.33 -7.74 -5.00
C TYR A 105 -18.76 -6.36 -4.62
N PHE A 106 -17.49 -6.12 -4.91
CA PHE A 106 -16.86 -4.81 -4.70
C PHE A 106 -17.52 -3.69 -5.52
N GLY A 107 -17.81 -3.96 -6.79
CA GLY A 107 -18.51 -3.02 -7.66
C GLY A 107 -19.93 -2.68 -7.15
N LEU A 108 -20.68 -3.69 -6.72
CA LEU A 108 -22.02 -3.54 -6.15
C LEU A 108 -22.02 -2.92 -4.74
N LYS A 109 -20.87 -2.89 -4.05
CA LYS A 109 -20.71 -2.11 -2.81
C LYS A 109 -20.50 -0.63 -3.11
N ILE A 110 -19.59 -0.29 -4.04
CA ILE A 110 -19.22 1.10 -4.33
C ILE A 110 -20.27 1.84 -5.15
N PHE A 111 -20.78 1.23 -6.22
CA PHE A 111 -21.69 1.91 -7.15
C PHE A 111 -22.95 2.49 -6.49
N PRO A 112 -23.74 1.70 -5.73
CA PRO A 112 -24.95 2.23 -5.09
C PRO A 112 -24.60 3.21 -3.96
N THR A 113 -23.44 3.06 -3.30
CA THR A 113 -22.94 4.04 -2.33
C THR A 113 -22.74 5.40 -3.00
N VAL A 114 -21.99 5.44 -4.10
CA VAL A 114 -21.73 6.69 -4.85
C VAL A 114 -23.04 7.29 -5.36
N LEU A 115 -23.95 6.47 -5.89
CA LEU A 115 -25.26 6.92 -6.35
C LEU A 115 -26.09 7.53 -5.20
N ALA A 116 -26.13 6.87 -4.04
CA ALA A 116 -26.84 7.36 -2.86
C ALA A 116 -26.27 8.69 -2.36
N MET A 117 -24.94 8.85 -2.37
CA MET A 117 -24.29 10.10 -2.02
C MET A 117 -24.61 11.23 -2.99
N PHE A 118 -24.67 10.96 -4.30
CA PHE A 118 -25.09 11.98 -5.27
C PHE A 118 -26.55 12.38 -5.12
N LEU A 119 -27.45 11.42 -4.85
CA LEU A 119 -28.84 11.72 -4.55
C LEU A 119 -28.97 12.58 -3.28
N LEU A 120 -28.16 12.28 -2.25
CA LEU A 120 -28.14 13.08 -1.01
C LEU A 120 -27.69 14.52 -1.27
N VAL A 121 -26.62 14.71 -2.04
CA VAL A 121 -26.17 16.05 -2.47
C VAL A 121 -27.31 16.78 -3.19
N PHE A 122 -28.00 16.08 -4.08
CA PHE A 122 -29.07 16.68 -4.86
C PHE A 122 -30.25 17.11 -3.98
N VAL A 123 -30.65 16.27 -3.02
CA VAL A 123 -31.63 16.61 -1.99
C VAL A 123 -31.17 17.83 -1.18
N GLN A 124 -29.88 17.88 -0.79
CA GLN A 124 -29.31 19.02 -0.07
C GLN A 124 -29.44 20.33 -0.87
N ILE A 125 -29.24 20.28 -2.19
CA ILE A 125 -29.41 21.42 -3.10
C ILE A 125 -30.89 21.82 -3.21
N LEU A 126 -31.81 20.87 -3.38
CA LEU A 126 -33.26 21.17 -3.48
C LEU A 126 -33.82 21.88 -2.25
N PHE A 127 -33.34 21.50 -1.07
CA PHE A 127 -33.76 22.10 0.19
C PHE A 127 -32.91 23.32 0.58
N ASN A 128 -32.03 23.81 -0.32
CA ASN A 128 -31.13 24.94 -0.08
C ASN A 128 -30.34 24.81 1.24
N PHE A 129 -29.95 23.58 1.60
CA PHE A 129 -29.33 23.30 2.88
C PHE A 129 -27.84 23.68 2.85
N ARG A 130 -27.54 24.93 3.24
CA ARG A 130 -26.20 25.49 3.51
C ARG A 130 -25.06 24.89 2.65
N ILE A 131 -25.15 25.02 1.31
CA ILE A 131 -24.05 24.71 0.39
C ILE A 131 -23.52 26.01 -0.21
N SER A 132 -22.21 26.22 -0.14
CA SER A 132 -21.51 27.32 -0.83
C SER A 132 -20.46 26.74 -1.77
N LEU A 133 -20.44 27.20 -3.02
CA LEU A 133 -19.42 26.79 -4.00
C LEU A 133 -18.01 27.17 -3.52
N SER A 134 -17.86 28.24 -2.75
CA SER A 134 -16.57 28.60 -2.19
C SER A 134 -16.15 27.61 -1.11
N ALA A 135 -17.01 27.32 -0.13
CA ALA A 135 -16.71 26.36 0.93
C ALA A 135 -16.43 24.95 0.37
N ASN A 136 -17.25 24.47 -0.56
CA ASN A 136 -17.11 23.13 -1.16
C ASN A 136 -15.74 22.90 -1.81
N ARG A 137 -15.18 23.94 -2.46
CA ARG A 137 -13.85 23.87 -3.08
C ARG A 137 -12.73 23.68 -2.06
N PHE A 138 -12.85 24.31 -0.89
CA PHE A 138 -11.86 24.16 0.17
C PHE A 138 -12.04 22.86 0.95
N HIS A 139 -13.27 22.41 1.16
CA HIS A 139 -13.53 21.08 1.73
C HIS A 139 -12.87 19.97 0.90
N GLY A 140 -12.96 20.03 -0.43
CA GLY A 140 -12.27 19.08 -1.32
C GLY A 140 -10.75 19.10 -1.18
N ILE A 141 -10.13 20.28 -1.01
CA ILE A 141 -8.67 20.41 -0.81
C ILE A 141 -8.24 19.88 0.56
N ILE A 142 -8.98 20.23 1.63
CA ILE A 142 -8.70 19.74 2.98
C ILE A 142 -8.78 18.21 3.01
N LEU A 143 -9.79 17.65 2.34
CA LEU A 143 -10.01 16.22 2.31
C LEU A 143 -8.94 15.49 1.49
N SER A 144 -8.54 15.99 0.31
CA SER A 144 -7.45 15.38 -0.44
C SER A 144 -6.11 15.47 0.31
N ALA A 145 -5.89 16.57 1.05
CA ALA A 145 -4.75 16.69 1.97
C ALA A 145 -4.81 15.67 3.12
N LEU A 146 -6.00 15.43 3.71
CA LEU A 146 -6.19 14.39 4.73
C LEU A 146 -5.96 12.98 4.16
N ASN A 147 -6.32 12.72 2.91
CA ASN A 147 -6.08 11.43 2.27
C ASN A 147 -4.59 11.13 2.14
N VAL A 148 -3.77 12.11 1.76
CA VAL A 148 -2.30 11.95 1.74
C VAL A 148 -1.81 11.43 3.09
N PHE A 149 -2.34 11.98 4.19
CA PHE A 149 -1.99 11.55 5.54
C PHE A 149 -2.51 10.15 5.89
N ILE A 150 -3.82 9.92 5.78
CA ILE A 150 -4.44 8.66 6.21
C ILE A 150 -3.84 7.47 5.45
N PHE A 151 -3.65 7.61 4.14
CA PHE A 151 -3.14 6.52 3.32
C PHE A 151 -1.61 6.36 3.39
N SER A 152 -0.84 7.42 3.65
CA SER A 152 0.60 7.28 3.93
C SER A 152 0.88 6.59 5.27
N ALA A 153 -0.03 6.71 6.24
CA ALA A 153 0.06 5.97 7.50
C ALA A 153 -0.25 4.46 7.32
N LEU A 154 -1.02 4.09 6.29
CA LEU A 154 -1.26 2.69 5.94
C LEU A 154 -0.08 2.10 5.16
N ASP A 155 0.38 2.82 4.14
CA ASP A 155 1.52 2.45 3.32
C ASP A 155 2.14 3.70 2.70
N LEU A 156 3.45 3.89 2.92
CA LEU A 156 4.19 5.05 2.41
C LEU A 156 4.10 5.18 0.88
N SER A 157 3.96 4.08 0.14
CA SER A 157 3.82 4.09 -1.32
C SER A 157 2.54 4.77 -1.80
N LEU A 158 1.45 4.71 -1.01
CA LEU A 158 0.17 5.35 -1.34
C LEU A 158 0.27 6.88 -1.26
N MET A 159 1.25 7.42 -0.53
CA MET A 159 1.49 8.85 -0.42
C MET A 159 1.60 9.52 -1.79
N PHE A 160 2.36 8.93 -2.73
CA PHE A 160 2.58 9.52 -4.05
C PHE A 160 1.28 9.66 -4.86
N ILE A 161 0.40 8.68 -4.75
CA ILE A 161 -0.88 8.62 -5.47
C ILE A 161 -1.80 9.72 -4.96
N PHE A 162 -1.93 9.85 -3.63
CA PHE A 162 -2.79 10.88 -3.05
C PHE A 162 -2.17 12.28 -3.15
N ILE A 163 -0.84 12.43 -3.25
CA ILE A 163 -0.20 13.72 -3.57
C ILE A 163 -0.61 14.16 -4.98
N ILE A 164 -0.60 13.25 -5.97
CA ILE A 164 -1.05 13.57 -7.32
C ILE A 164 -2.52 14.00 -7.29
N GLU A 165 -3.39 13.26 -6.58
CA GLU A 165 -4.80 13.65 -6.38
C GLU A 165 -4.92 15.05 -5.79
N TYR A 166 -4.19 15.35 -4.71
CA TYR A 166 -4.17 16.66 -4.07
C TYR A 166 -3.75 17.77 -5.05
N LEU A 167 -2.67 17.56 -5.82
CA LEU A 167 -2.19 18.52 -6.81
C LEU A 167 -3.24 18.81 -7.88
N ILE A 168 -3.94 17.78 -8.36
CA ILE A 168 -5.03 17.93 -9.33
C ILE A 168 -6.15 18.79 -8.74
N VAL A 169 -6.65 18.45 -7.55
CA VAL A 169 -7.71 19.23 -6.89
C VAL A 169 -7.28 20.69 -6.67
N PHE A 170 -6.04 20.89 -6.22
CA PHE A 170 -5.47 22.20 -5.96
C PHE A 170 -5.35 23.06 -7.23
N LEU A 171 -4.84 22.52 -8.34
CA LEU A 171 -4.69 23.24 -9.62
C LEU A 171 -6.05 23.68 -10.19
N PHE A 172 -7.07 22.82 -10.06
CA PHE A 172 -8.40 23.07 -10.61
C PHE A 172 -9.32 23.86 -9.67
N ARG A 173 -8.88 24.22 -8.45
CA ARG A 173 -9.70 24.89 -7.44
C ARG A 173 -10.30 26.24 -7.88
N LYS A 174 -9.54 27.07 -8.60
CA LYS A 174 -10.00 28.42 -8.99
C LYS A 174 -10.90 28.42 -10.24
N ARG A 175 -10.95 27.31 -10.98
CA ARG A 175 -11.69 27.20 -12.24
C ARG A 175 -13.19 26.98 -11.97
N ARG A 176 -14.03 27.82 -12.58
CA ARG A 176 -15.50 27.79 -12.47
C ARG A 176 -16.21 27.31 -13.75
N SER A 177 -15.49 26.71 -14.69
CA SER A 177 -16.08 26.22 -15.95
C SER A 177 -16.23 24.70 -15.90
N LEU A 178 -17.31 24.20 -16.49
CA LEU A 178 -17.55 22.76 -16.70
C LEU A 178 -16.43 22.13 -17.53
N PHE A 179 -15.89 22.88 -18.49
CA PHE A 179 -14.75 22.47 -19.33
C PHE A 179 -13.52 22.06 -18.51
N PHE A 180 -13.30 22.67 -17.35
CA PHE A 180 -12.20 22.30 -16.46
C PHE A 180 -12.62 21.30 -15.37
N SER A 181 -13.91 21.27 -15.00
CA SER A 181 -14.38 20.41 -13.91
C SER A 181 -14.53 18.95 -14.34
N ILE A 182 -14.97 18.71 -15.58
CA ILE A 182 -15.12 17.35 -16.14
C ILE A 182 -13.75 16.65 -16.28
N PRO A 183 -12.73 17.22 -16.96
CA PRO A 183 -11.42 16.57 -17.07
C PRO A 183 -10.76 16.34 -15.72
N CYS A 184 -10.99 17.21 -14.73
CA CYS A 184 -10.45 17.05 -13.38
C CYS A 184 -10.95 15.77 -12.71
N ILE A 185 -12.23 15.39 -12.88
CA ILE A 185 -12.77 14.13 -12.34
C ILE A 185 -12.07 12.93 -12.97
N PHE A 186 -11.89 12.95 -14.29
CA PHE A 186 -11.15 11.90 -15.01
C PHE A 186 -9.68 11.83 -14.59
N LEU A 187 -9.02 12.97 -14.41
CA LEU A 187 -7.62 13.01 -14.00
C LEU A 187 -7.44 12.43 -12.59
N MET A 188 -8.37 12.71 -11.67
CA MET A 188 -8.36 12.14 -10.31
C MET A 188 -8.58 10.63 -10.32
N THR A 189 -9.31 10.06 -11.30
CA THR A 189 -9.51 8.61 -11.37
C THR A 189 -8.28 7.84 -11.85
N ILE A 190 -7.35 8.46 -12.58
CA ILE A 190 -6.19 7.76 -13.16
C ILE A 190 -5.30 7.09 -12.08
N PRO A 191 -4.88 7.79 -11.01
CA PRO A 191 -4.07 7.16 -9.96
C PRO A 191 -4.78 6.00 -9.25
N LEU A 192 -6.10 6.08 -9.07
CA LEU A 192 -6.89 5.00 -8.46
C LEU A 192 -7.06 3.80 -9.39
N LEU A 193 -7.18 4.03 -10.70
CA LEU A 193 -7.25 2.95 -11.68
C LEU A 193 -5.97 2.11 -11.67
N TRP A 194 -4.82 2.74 -11.45
CA TRP A 194 -3.55 2.04 -11.33
C TRP A 194 -3.54 1.06 -10.15
N ILE A 195 -4.00 1.51 -8.96
CA ILE A 195 -4.11 0.65 -7.77
C ILE A 195 -5.15 -0.45 -7.99
N ALA A 196 -6.33 -0.09 -8.52
CA ALA A 196 -7.37 -1.05 -8.79
C ALA A 196 -6.83 -2.14 -9.73
N ALA A 197 -6.16 -1.76 -10.81
CA ALA A 197 -5.56 -2.69 -11.75
C ALA A 197 -4.60 -3.67 -11.06
N SER A 198 -3.63 -3.19 -10.26
CA SER A 198 -2.69 -4.09 -9.58
C SER A 198 -3.37 -5.05 -8.61
N VAL A 199 -4.34 -4.56 -7.83
CA VAL A 199 -5.12 -5.39 -6.90
C VAL A 199 -5.95 -6.45 -7.63
N PHE A 200 -6.52 -6.14 -8.79
CA PHE A 200 -7.37 -7.07 -9.56
C PHE A 200 -6.59 -8.05 -10.46
N VAL A 201 -5.32 -7.79 -10.84
CA VAL A 201 -4.48 -8.78 -11.56
C VAL A 201 -4.05 -9.90 -10.63
N ASP A 202 -3.50 -9.52 -9.47
CA ASP A 202 -2.61 -10.41 -8.73
C ASP A 202 -3.34 -11.22 -7.64
N ILE A 203 -4.61 -10.88 -7.35
CA ILE A 203 -5.35 -11.43 -6.21
C ILE A 203 -6.43 -12.40 -6.68
N ASP A 204 -6.42 -13.62 -6.11
CA ASP A 204 -7.45 -14.64 -6.30
C ASP A 204 -8.85 -14.09 -5.92
N GLN A 205 -9.90 -14.43 -6.67
CA GLN A 205 -11.24 -13.84 -6.52
C GLN A 205 -11.82 -14.00 -5.09
N ARG A 206 -11.46 -15.09 -4.40
CA ARG A 206 -11.85 -15.33 -3.00
C ARG A 206 -11.11 -14.44 -1.99
N LYS A 207 -9.90 -13.99 -2.32
CA LYS A 207 -9.19 -13.00 -1.50
C LYS A 207 -9.78 -11.60 -1.68
N ILE A 208 -10.30 -11.30 -2.87
CA ILE A 208 -11.00 -10.04 -3.16
C ILE A 208 -12.32 -9.97 -2.38
N SER A 209 -13.08 -11.07 -2.28
CA SER A 209 -14.31 -11.08 -1.47
C SER A 209 -14.02 -10.79 0.00
N ASN A 210 -12.95 -11.36 0.55
CA ASN A 210 -12.51 -11.11 1.93
C ASN A 210 -12.05 -9.66 2.13
N LEU A 211 -11.41 -9.05 1.12
CA LEU A 211 -11.02 -7.63 1.16
C LEU A 211 -12.23 -6.68 1.00
N THR A 212 -13.34 -7.19 0.48
CA THR A 212 -14.59 -6.43 0.30
C THR A 212 -15.49 -6.51 1.54
N ASP A 213 -15.43 -7.63 2.26
CA ASP A 213 -16.13 -7.83 3.53
C ASP A 213 -15.39 -7.16 4.68
N THR A 214 -15.63 -5.86 4.82
CA THR A 214 -14.89 -4.99 5.72
C THR A 214 -15.73 -4.57 6.92
N THR A 215 -15.06 -4.25 8.03
CA THR A 215 -15.72 -3.67 9.20
C THR A 215 -16.18 -2.24 8.94
N PHE A 216 -17.00 -1.68 9.85
CA PHE A 216 -17.42 -0.27 9.75
C PHE A 216 -16.23 0.70 9.78
N PHE A 217 -15.20 0.42 10.58
CA PHE A 217 -14.00 1.26 10.68
C PHE A 217 -13.19 1.24 9.37
N GLU A 218 -13.06 0.08 8.74
CA GLU A 218 -12.43 -0.02 7.42
C GLU A 218 -13.25 0.72 6.35
N ASN A 219 -14.58 0.60 6.37
CA ASN A 219 -15.47 1.38 5.51
C ASN A 219 -15.35 2.90 5.76
N LEU A 220 -15.01 3.32 6.97
CA LEU A 220 -14.73 4.72 7.31
C LEU A 220 -13.45 5.21 6.61
N ILE A 221 -12.40 4.38 6.58
CA ILE A 221 -11.18 4.65 5.81
C ILE A 221 -11.47 4.69 4.31
N PHE A 222 -12.23 3.74 3.77
CA PHE A 222 -12.65 3.76 2.36
C PHE A 222 -13.47 5.01 2.00
N SER A 223 -14.26 5.53 2.95
CA SER A 223 -15.01 6.77 2.74
C SER A 223 -14.10 7.96 2.49
N PHE A 224 -12.95 8.04 3.15
CA PHE A 224 -11.95 9.07 2.88
C PHE A 224 -11.46 9.02 1.43
N ALA A 225 -11.20 7.84 0.86
CA ALA A 225 -10.80 7.72 -0.55
C ALA A 225 -11.89 8.17 -1.54
N ILE A 226 -13.17 7.90 -1.26
CA ILE A 226 -14.28 8.20 -2.19
C ILE A 226 -14.69 9.67 -2.13
N LEU A 227 -14.59 10.31 -0.97
CA LEU A 227 -15.17 11.63 -0.76
C LEU A 227 -14.57 12.79 -1.59
N PRO A 228 -13.26 12.84 -1.94
CA PRO A 228 -12.75 13.89 -2.83
C PRO A 228 -13.46 13.89 -4.19
N PHE A 229 -13.80 12.70 -4.69
CA PHE A 229 -14.60 12.55 -5.90
C PHE A 229 -16.00 13.11 -5.70
N ILE A 230 -16.65 12.77 -4.58
CA ILE A 230 -17.97 13.31 -4.25
C ILE A 230 -17.93 14.84 -4.19
N PHE A 231 -16.95 15.45 -3.52
CA PHE A 231 -16.81 16.91 -3.44
C PHE A 231 -16.54 17.58 -4.79
N GLN A 232 -15.76 16.93 -5.67
CA GLN A 232 -15.54 17.42 -7.03
C GLN A 232 -16.80 17.30 -7.90
N TRP A 233 -17.61 16.27 -7.69
CA TRP A 233 -18.93 16.13 -8.31
C TRP A 233 -19.93 17.17 -7.80
N ILE A 234 -19.97 17.44 -6.49
CA ILE A 234 -20.76 18.55 -5.92
C ILE A 234 -20.38 19.86 -6.60
N LYS A 235 -19.08 20.12 -6.77
CA LYS A 235 -18.59 21.31 -7.47
C LYS A 235 -19.11 21.37 -8.91
N LEU A 236 -19.10 20.26 -9.64
CA LEU A 236 -19.61 20.19 -11.01
C LEU A 236 -21.10 20.56 -11.07
N ILE A 237 -21.92 19.99 -10.19
CA ILE A 237 -23.37 20.28 -10.10
C ILE A 237 -23.61 21.75 -9.73
N LEU A 238 -22.86 22.27 -8.75
CA LEU A 238 -22.97 23.68 -8.35
C LEU A 238 -22.58 24.63 -9.46
N VAL A 239 -21.58 24.28 -10.29
CA VAL A 239 -21.14 25.09 -11.44
C VAL A 239 -22.14 25.05 -12.59
N SER A 240 -22.76 23.90 -12.88
CA SER A 240 -23.78 23.79 -13.93
C SER A 240 -25.03 24.59 -13.61
N HIS A 241 -25.47 24.60 -12.35
CA HIS A 241 -26.71 25.25 -11.95
C HIS A 241 -26.59 26.75 -11.62
N ILE A 242 -25.42 27.39 -11.76
CA ILE A 242 -25.24 28.84 -11.47
C ILE A 242 -26.22 29.73 -12.27
N LYS A 243 -26.76 29.26 -13.41
CA LYS A 243 -27.65 30.05 -14.28
C LYS A 243 -29.12 29.59 -14.33
N GLU A 244 -29.47 28.41 -13.81
CA GLU A 244 -30.75 27.73 -14.14
C GLU A 244 -31.71 27.47 -12.96
N PHE A 245 -31.50 28.11 -11.80
CA PHE A 245 -32.42 28.00 -10.65
C PHE A 245 -33.84 28.57 -10.86
N LYS A 246 -34.20 28.94 -12.10
CA LYS A 246 -35.57 29.34 -12.49
C LYS A 246 -36.46 28.17 -12.93
N SER A 247 -35.94 26.96 -13.05
CA SER A 247 -36.73 25.77 -13.43
C SER A 247 -37.56 25.22 -12.25
N SER A 248 -38.64 24.50 -12.54
CA SER A 248 -39.48 23.89 -11.50
C SER A 248 -38.68 22.88 -10.67
N LYS A 249 -38.96 22.79 -9.36
CA LYS A 249 -38.28 21.85 -8.44
C LYS A 249 -38.30 20.40 -8.93
N LYS A 250 -39.36 19.98 -9.63
CA LYS A 250 -39.48 18.62 -10.20
C LYS A 250 -38.50 18.40 -11.36
N VAL A 251 -38.37 19.36 -12.28
CA VAL A 251 -37.46 19.24 -13.42
C VAL A 251 -36.00 19.24 -12.96
N LEU A 252 -35.67 20.09 -11.99
CA LEU A 252 -34.37 20.06 -11.31
C LEU A 252 -34.11 18.66 -10.71
N PHE A 253 -35.08 18.08 -10.01
CA PHE A 253 -34.97 16.73 -9.43
C PHE A 253 -34.67 15.63 -10.45
N LEU A 254 -35.40 15.60 -11.55
CA LEU A 254 -35.12 14.64 -12.62
C LEU A 254 -33.73 14.84 -13.25
N GLN A 255 -33.34 16.09 -13.53
CA GLN A 255 -32.00 16.40 -14.06
C GLN A 255 -30.89 15.96 -13.09
N GLY A 256 -31.09 16.18 -11.79
CA GLY A 256 -30.22 15.72 -10.72
C GLY A 256 -30.01 14.22 -10.71
N ILE A 257 -31.10 13.45 -10.83
CA ILE A 257 -31.07 11.99 -10.91
C ILE A 257 -30.28 11.55 -12.16
N PHE A 258 -30.55 12.14 -13.33
CA PHE A 258 -29.85 11.79 -14.57
C PHE A 258 -28.35 12.07 -14.48
N VAL A 259 -27.94 13.23 -13.94
CA VAL A 259 -26.52 13.57 -13.75
C VAL A 259 -25.87 12.64 -12.73
N SER A 260 -26.58 12.28 -11.66
CA SER A 260 -26.10 11.34 -10.63
C SER A 260 -25.89 9.93 -11.19
N ILE A 261 -26.85 9.44 -11.98
CA ILE A 261 -26.77 8.14 -12.66
C ILE A 261 -25.63 8.16 -13.69
N ALA A 262 -25.51 9.22 -14.48
CA ALA A 262 -24.42 9.35 -15.44
C ALA A 262 -23.05 9.37 -14.76
N GLY A 263 -22.91 10.12 -13.65
CA GLY A 263 -21.67 10.19 -12.88
C GLY A 263 -21.29 8.86 -12.23
N ALA A 264 -22.24 8.20 -11.56
CA ALA A 264 -22.02 6.87 -10.97
C ALA A 264 -21.73 5.83 -12.07
N GLY A 265 -22.43 5.92 -13.21
CA GLY A 265 -22.25 5.07 -14.38
C GLY A 265 -20.87 5.22 -15.02
N ILE A 266 -20.33 6.44 -15.11
CA ILE A 266 -18.96 6.69 -15.58
C ILE A 266 -17.95 6.04 -14.63
N ILE A 267 -18.10 6.23 -13.31
CA ILE A 267 -17.20 5.61 -12.32
C ILE A 267 -17.24 4.08 -12.45
N CYS A 268 -18.43 3.50 -12.59
CA CYS A 268 -18.59 2.06 -12.81
C CYS A 268 -17.99 1.58 -14.13
N ALA A 269 -18.27 2.28 -15.24
CA ALA A 269 -17.76 1.91 -16.55
C ALA A 269 -16.23 1.95 -16.58
N VAL A 270 -15.63 2.95 -15.94
CA VAL A 270 -14.18 3.07 -15.76
C VAL A 270 -13.64 1.89 -14.93
N PHE A 271 -14.32 1.53 -13.84
CA PHE A 271 -13.91 0.41 -12.98
C PHE A 271 -14.02 -0.95 -13.70
N PHE A 272 -15.12 -1.20 -14.42
CA PHE A 272 -15.31 -2.41 -15.22
C PHE A 272 -14.37 -2.48 -16.42
N ALA A 273 -14.12 -1.35 -17.08
CA ALA A 273 -13.14 -1.27 -18.17
C ALA A 273 -11.73 -1.57 -17.66
N ALA A 274 -11.35 -1.06 -16.49
CA ALA A 274 -10.09 -1.41 -15.85
C ALA A 274 -10.04 -2.91 -15.54
N ALA A 275 -11.06 -3.47 -14.89
CA ALA A 275 -11.11 -4.90 -14.60
C ALA A 275 -10.98 -5.77 -15.86
N LYS A 276 -11.66 -5.42 -16.96
CA LYS A 276 -11.59 -6.15 -18.23
C LYS A 276 -10.29 -5.97 -18.99
N PHE A 277 -9.78 -4.74 -19.10
CA PHE A 277 -8.52 -4.45 -19.80
C PHE A 277 -7.37 -5.21 -19.14
N VAL A 278 -7.43 -5.31 -17.82
CA VAL A 278 -6.43 -5.97 -17.00
C VAL A 278 -6.54 -7.49 -17.11
N GLN A 279 -7.74 -8.08 -16.99
CA GLN A 279 -7.95 -9.52 -17.22
C GLN A 279 -7.63 -9.97 -18.65
N GLY A 280 -7.79 -9.11 -19.65
CA GLY A 280 -7.52 -9.42 -21.06
C GLY A 280 -6.04 -9.37 -21.45
N ASN A 281 -5.24 -8.54 -20.77
CA ASN A 281 -3.82 -8.33 -21.10
C ASN A 281 -2.86 -9.09 -20.19
N PHE A 282 -3.28 -9.44 -18.97
CA PHE A 282 -2.50 -10.24 -18.03
C PHE A 282 -3.16 -11.61 -17.93
N SER A 283 -2.76 -12.53 -18.81
CA SER A 283 -3.11 -13.95 -18.68
C SER A 283 -2.75 -14.39 -17.26
N ALA A 284 -3.76 -14.79 -16.47
CA ALA A 284 -3.53 -15.37 -15.15
C ALA A 284 -2.44 -16.44 -15.29
N PRO A 285 -1.36 -16.39 -14.48
CA PRO A 285 -0.28 -17.35 -14.61
C PRO A 285 -0.87 -18.74 -14.49
N GLN A 286 -0.78 -19.52 -15.59
CA GLN A 286 -1.23 -20.91 -15.58
C GLN A 286 -0.54 -21.58 -14.40
N LYS A 287 -1.33 -22.06 -13.43
CA LYS A 287 -0.84 -22.92 -12.35
C LYS A 287 -0.28 -24.19 -12.99
N LYS A 288 0.99 -24.15 -13.43
CA LYS A 288 1.76 -25.37 -13.71
C LYS A 288 1.78 -26.15 -12.41
N GLN A 289 1.26 -27.37 -12.45
CA GLN A 289 1.33 -28.28 -11.32
C GLN A 289 2.82 -28.47 -10.97
N MET A 290 3.24 -27.84 -9.88
CA MET A 290 4.59 -27.98 -9.36
C MET A 290 4.69 -29.36 -8.74
N GLN A 291 5.39 -30.28 -9.40
CA GLN A 291 5.85 -31.49 -8.77
C GLN A 291 7.15 -31.16 -8.03
N ILE A 292 7.07 -31.12 -6.70
CA ILE A 292 8.24 -31.08 -5.83
C ILE A 292 8.76 -32.50 -5.76
N ILE A 293 9.98 -32.74 -6.25
CA ILE A 293 10.67 -33.99 -5.99
C ILE A 293 11.53 -33.81 -4.76
N GLU A 294 11.20 -34.55 -3.71
CA GLU A 294 12.03 -34.67 -2.51
C GLU A 294 13.18 -35.66 -2.78
N ASN A 295 14.40 -35.28 -2.40
CA ASN A 295 15.61 -36.10 -2.49
C ASN A 295 15.97 -36.56 -3.91
N ALA A 296 16.42 -35.63 -4.74
CA ALA A 296 17.24 -36.01 -5.89
C ALA A 296 18.65 -36.40 -5.39
N GLU A 297 19.19 -37.54 -5.82
CA GLU A 297 20.63 -37.90 -5.70
C GLU A 297 21.54 -36.97 -6.53
N ILE A 298 21.00 -35.83 -6.97
CA ILE A 298 21.67 -34.81 -7.76
C ILE A 298 22.05 -33.71 -6.77
N HIS A 299 23.32 -33.30 -6.73
CA HIS A 299 23.77 -32.13 -5.97
C HIS A 299 23.55 -30.88 -6.85
N PRO A 300 22.45 -30.11 -6.67
CA PRO A 300 22.08 -29.04 -7.62
C PRO A 300 22.88 -27.75 -7.41
N ALA A 301 23.76 -27.70 -6.40
CA ALA A 301 24.55 -26.53 -6.06
C ALA A 301 25.89 -26.94 -5.43
N LYS A 302 26.90 -26.11 -5.63
CA LYS A 302 28.20 -26.16 -4.97
C LYS A 302 28.25 -25.15 -3.84
N PHE A 303 28.79 -25.58 -2.72
CA PHE A 303 28.97 -24.75 -1.53
C PHE A 303 30.45 -24.43 -1.35
N LEU A 304 30.80 -23.16 -1.44
CA LEU A 304 32.16 -22.66 -1.30
C LEU A 304 32.26 -21.86 -0.02
N TRP A 305 33.01 -22.39 0.95
CA TRP A 305 33.32 -21.68 2.18
C TRP A 305 34.67 -20.99 2.06
N SER A 306 34.73 -19.72 2.43
CA SER A 306 35.98 -18.96 2.51
C SER A 306 36.01 -18.11 3.77
N LYS A 307 37.22 -17.88 4.27
CA LYS A 307 37.46 -17.21 5.55
C LYS A 307 38.58 -16.20 5.38
N LYS A 308 38.41 -15.01 5.96
CA LYS A 308 39.41 -13.95 5.99
C LYS A 308 39.51 -13.35 7.38
N ALA A 309 40.71 -13.31 7.95
CA ALA A 309 40.97 -12.65 9.23
C ALA A 309 41.31 -11.17 9.00
N LYS A 310 40.71 -10.26 9.77
CA LYS A 310 41.01 -8.84 9.72
C LYS A 310 40.89 -8.22 11.12
N PHE A 311 42.02 -7.81 11.70
CA PHE A 311 42.10 -7.10 13.00
C PHE A 311 41.20 -7.73 14.08
N ASP A 312 41.47 -8.99 14.40
CA ASP A 312 40.77 -9.82 15.41
C ASP A 312 39.30 -10.16 15.14
N ILE A 313 38.78 -9.81 13.95
CA ILE A 313 37.46 -10.25 13.47
C ILE A 313 37.65 -11.23 12.30
N PHE A 314 36.90 -12.33 12.32
CA PHE A 314 36.86 -13.29 11.22
C PHE A 314 35.65 -13.04 10.34
N GLU A 315 35.93 -12.66 9.09
CA GLU A 315 34.94 -12.60 8.02
C GLU A 315 34.78 -14.01 7.45
N ASN A 316 33.59 -14.58 7.61
CA ASN A 316 33.19 -15.85 7.04
C ASN A 316 32.29 -15.59 5.84
N LYS A 317 32.54 -16.32 4.76
CA LYS A 317 31.76 -16.23 3.52
C LYS A 317 31.36 -17.61 3.06
N LEU A 318 30.06 -17.84 3.01
CA LEU A 318 29.45 -19.02 2.41
C LEU A 318 28.80 -18.63 1.07
N GLN A 319 29.31 -19.20 -0.01
CA GLN A 319 28.87 -18.92 -1.36
C GLN A 319 28.18 -20.18 -1.93
N ILE A 320 26.92 -20.01 -2.34
CA ILE A 320 26.07 -21.06 -2.90
C ILE A 320 25.98 -20.81 -4.41
N VAL A 321 26.56 -21.71 -5.19
CA VAL A 321 26.63 -21.61 -6.65
C VAL A 321 25.81 -22.76 -7.25
N PRO A 322 24.64 -22.51 -7.85
CA PRO A 322 23.87 -23.53 -8.56
C PRO A 322 24.72 -24.19 -9.65
N GLU A 323 24.60 -25.50 -9.81
CA GLU A 323 25.13 -26.18 -11.00
C GLU A 323 24.25 -25.87 -12.22
N ASN A 324 24.73 -26.08 -13.44
CA ASN A 324 24.00 -26.04 -14.72
C ASN A 324 22.62 -25.33 -14.76
N GLU A 325 22.58 -24.03 -15.10
CA GLU A 325 21.36 -23.24 -15.40
C GLU A 325 20.19 -23.32 -14.39
N PHE A 326 20.44 -23.85 -13.19
CA PHE A 326 19.47 -23.92 -12.12
C PHE A 326 19.23 -22.54 -11.50
N LYS A 327 17.97 -22.21 -11.21
CA LYS A 327 17.58 -20.95 -10.54
C LYS A 327 17.17 -21.20 -9.09
N ILE A 328 17.80 -20.49 -8.14
CA ILE A 328 17.39 -20.54 -6.74
C ILE A 328 16.05 -19.81 -6.59
N LEU A 329 15.06 -20.49 -6.04
CA LEU A 329 13.74 -19.91 -5.71
C LEU A 329 13.66 -19.52 -4.25
N ARG A 330 14.25 -20.32 -3.37
CA ARG A 330 14.21 -20.09 -1.92
C ARG A 330 15.38 -20.78 -1.26
N CYS A 331 15.93 -20.13 -0.24
CA CYS A 331 17.01 -20.67 0.58
C CYS A 331 16.69 -20.40 2.05
N PHE A 332 16.77 -21.43 2.89
CA PHE A 332 16.82 -21.28 4.33
C PHE A 332 18.21 -21.71 4.80
N ALA A 333 18.91 -20.83 5.51
CA ALA A 333 20.23 -21.13 6.04
C ALA A 333 20.20 -20.98 7.55
N THR A 334 20.59 -22.04 8.26
CA THR A 334 20.73 -22.05 9.72
C THR A 334 22.17 -22.36 10.08
N PHE A 335 22.78 -21.55 10.93
CA PHE A 335 24.15 -21.72 11.41
C PHE A 335 24.15 -22.08 12.88
N GLU A 336 24.90 -23.11 13.23
CA GLU A 336 25.04 -23.62 14.59
C GLU A 336 26.53 -23.66 14.97
N SER A 337 26.84 -23.17 16.17
CA SER A 337 28.18 -23.10 16.74
C SER A 337 28.23 -23.93 18.03
N LYS A 338 29.34 -24.61 18.27
CA LYS A 338 29.54 -25.36 19.53
C LYS A 338 30.12 -24.50 20.66
N GLU A 339 30.67 -23.33 20.34
CA GLU A 339 31.55 -22.57 21.22
C GLU A 339 30.99 -21.20 21.62
N GLY A 340 29.76 -20.88 21.20
CA GLY A 340 29.08 -19.62 21.52
C GLY A 340 28.37 -18.99 20.31
N PHE A 341 28.11 -17.68 20.37
CA PHE A 341 27.35 -16.95 19.36
C PHE A 341 27.93 -17.11 17.94
N PRO A 342 27.13 -17.54 16.94
CA PRO A 342 27.66 -17.84 15.61
C PRO A 342 28.18 -16.63 14.82
N PHE A 343 27.55 -15.45 14.98
CA PHE A 343 27.94 -14.22 14.27
C PHE A 343 27.35 -12.94 14.90
N TYR A 344 28.00 -11.81 14.63
CA TYR A 344 27.64 -10.46 15.11
C TYR A 344 26.96 -9.60 14.05
N GLU A 345 27.41 -9.73 12.81
CA GLU A 345 26.90 -8.96 11.68
C GLU A 345 26.80 -9.90 10.48
N CYS A 346 25.72 -9.77 9.71
CA CYS A 346 25.44 -10.55 8.52
C CYS A 346 24.89 -9.62 7.45
N ASN A 347 25.18 -9.89 6.18
CA ASN A 347 24.60 -9.14 5.05
C ASN A 347 23.11 -9.42 4.82
N PHE A 348 22.54 -10.39 5.52
CA PHE A 348 21.12 -10.72 5.53
C PHE A 348 20.55 -10.59 6.94
N ASP A 349 19.24 -10.35 7.03
CA ASP A 349 18.51 -10.36 8.29
C ASP A 349 18.57 -11.75 8.94
N TYR A 350 18.54 -11.80 10.27
CA TYR A 350 18.72 -13.05 11.00
C TYR A 350 18.04 -13.06 12.37
N ASN A 351 17.67 -14.26 12.82
CA ASN A 351 17.02 -14.53 14.10
C ASN A 351 17.74 -15.61 14.89
N PHE A 352 18.06 -15.31 16.16
CA PHE A 352 18.57 -16.29 17.09
C PHE A 352 17.45 -17.27 17.46
N ILE A 353 17.65 -18.55 17.15
CA ILE A 353 16.80 -19.65 17.65
C ILE A 353 17.24 -20.02 19.06
N SER A 354 18.55 -19.96 19.32
CA SER A 354 19.18 -20.11 20.64
C SER A 354 20.53 -19.38 20.66
N GLU A 355 21.20 -19.32 21.81
CA GLU A 355 22.53 -18.68 21.95
C GLU A 355 23.56 -19.22 20.94
N ASN A 356 23.42 -20.49 20.55
CA ASN A 356 24.36 -21.20 19.69
C ASN A 356 23.84 -21.44 18.27
N LYS A 357 22.62 -20.97 17.94
CA LYS A 357 21.97 -21.27 16.66
C LYS A 357 21.20 -20.09 16.10
N VAL A 358 21.48 -19.75 14.84
CA VAL A 358 20.89 -18.59 14.16
C VAL A 358 20.32 -19.00 12.81
N SER A 359 19.11 -18.56 12.51
CA SER A 359 18.48 -18.65 11.19
C SER A 359 18.67 -17.36 10.43
N ILE A 360 18.99 -17.44 9.15
CA ILE A 360 19.10 -16.29 8.25
C ILE A 360 17.83 -16.19 7.40
N GLU A 361 17.28 -14.99 7.28
CA GLU A 361 16.15 -14.66 6.43
C GLU A 361 16.66 -14.21 5.05
N ILE A 362 16.53 -15.10 4.07
CA ILE A 362 16.96 -14.84 2.69
C ILE A 362 15.70 -14.57 1.85
N PRO A 363 15.68 -13.49 1.05
CA PRO A 363 14.52 -13.16 0.22
C PRO A 363 14.25 -14.25 -0.83
N ASP A 364 12.98 -14.40 -1.20
CA ASP A 364 12.56 -15.32 -2.26
C ASP A 364 13.15 -14.88 -3.62
N ALA A 365 13.54 -15.85 -4.44
CA ALA A 365 14.25 -15.71 -5.71
C ALA A 365 15.52 -14.83 -5.64
N PRO A 366 16.52 -15.23 -4.81
CA PRO A 366 17.78 -14.50 -4.71
C PRO A 366 18.56 -14.54 -6.04
N GLU A 367 19.62 -13.73 -6.13
CA GLU A 367 20.52 -13.77 -7.29
C GLU A 367 21.05 -15.19 -7.55
N ASN A 368 21.39 -15.48 -8.81
CA ASN A 368 21.86 -16.81 -9.23
C ASN A 368 23.07 -17.28 -8.42
N GLU A 369 23.86 -16.38 -7.86
CA GLU A 369 24.94 -16.70 -6.93
C GLU A 369 24.66 -16.05 -5.57
N LEU A 370 24.32 -16.88 -4.59
CA LEU A 370 23.97 -16.41 -3.25
C LEU A 370 25.22 -16.37 -2.36
N LYS A 371 25.53 -15.19 -1.81
CA LYS A 371 26.69 -14.96 -0.94
C LYS A 371 26.22 -14.55 0.46
N ILE A 372 26.41 -15.41 1.43
CA ILE A 372 26.15 -15.14 2.85
C ILE A 372 27.49 -14.73 3.48
N LEU A 373 27.56 -13.49 3.94
CA LEU A 373 28.74 -12.86 4.54
C LEU A 373 28.42 -12.52 5.99
N PHE A 374 29.22 -13.02 6.92
CA PHE A 374 29.02 -12.76 8.34
C PHE A 374 30.33 -12.70 9.14
N MET A 375 30.31 -11.97 10.25
CA MET A 375 31.48 -11.72 11.09
C MET A 375 31.40 -12.44 12.44
N SER A 376 32.52 -13.01 12.89
CA SER A 376 32.67 -13.65 14.21
C SER A 376 33.92 -13.15 14.95
N GLU A 377 33.82 -12.97 16.27
CA GLU A 377 34.94 -12.57 17.14
C GLU A 377 36.00 -13.67 17.29
N ASN A 378 35.62 -14.94 17.17
CA ASN A 378 36.52 -16.09 17.32
C ASN A 378 36.53 -17.00 16.09
N GLU A 379 37.55 -17.85 16.03
CA GLU A 379 37.63 -18.98 15.10
C GLU A 379 36.64 -20.06 15.55
N LEU A 380 35.37 -19.87 15.24
CA LEU A 380 34.30 -20.80 15.61
C LEU A 380 34.20 -21.96 14.62
N GLN A 381 34.03 -23.18 15.15
CA GLN A 381 33.56 -24.32 14.36
C GLN A 381 32.06 -24.18 14.11
N LEU A 382 31.70 -23.85 12.87
CA LEU A 382 30.33 -23.63 12.44
C LEU A 382 29.82 -24.81 11.61
N GLU A 383 28.59 -25.22 11.88
CA GLU A 383 27.81 -26.13 11.05
C GLU A 383 26.63 -25.36 10.44
N ALA A 384 26.57 -25.31 9.12
CA ALA A 384 25.48 -24.71 8.37
C ALA A 384 24.54 -25.79 7.86
N GLN A 385 23.25 -25.69 8.19
CA GLN A 385 22.19 -26.46 7.54
C GLN A 385 21.51 -25.56 6.52
N ILE A 386 21.53 -25.98 5.26
CA ILE A 386 21.00 -25.23 4.13
C ILE A 386 19.88 -26.03 3.48
N GLU A 387 18.71 -25.42 3.39
CA GLU A 387 17.55 -25.94 2.65
C GLU A 387 17.31 -25.08 1.42
N LEU A 388 17.41 -25.68 0.25
CA LEU A 388 17.30 -25.02 -1.04
C LEU A 388 16.11 -25.53 -1.83
N PHE A 389 15.37 -24.60 -2.40
CA PHE A 389 14.37 -24.84 -3.42
C PHE A 389 14.89 -24.27 -4.73
N ILE A 390 15.19 -25.14 -5.68
CA ILE A 390 15.83 -24.78 -6.95
C ILE A 390 14.96 -25.24 -8.11
N MET A 391 14.90 -24.43 -9.17
CA MET A 391 14.12 -24.71 -10.38
C MET A 391 15.03 -25.07 -11.56
N ASP A 392 14.74 -26.19 -12.21
CA ASP A 392 15.29 -26.57 -13.53
C ASP A 392 14.65 -25.73 -14.67
N LEU A 393 15.30 -25.66 -15.83
CA LEU A 393 14.78 -25.08 -17.08
C LEU A 393 13.41 -25.63 -17.49
N ASN A 394 13.13 -26.89 -17.13
CA ASN A 394 11.86 -27.55 -17.39
C ASN A 394 10.74 -27.13 -16.41
N GLY A 395 11.02 -26.21 -15.48
CA GLY A 395 10.09 -25.72 -14.46
C GLY A 395 9.87 -26.68 -13.29
N LYS A 396 10.75 -27.67 -13.13
CA LYS A 396 10.72 -28.66 -12.05
C LYS A 396 11.42 -28.10 -10.81
N ILE A 397 10.77 -28.21 -9.65
CA ILE A 397 11.32 -27.73 -8.38
C ILE A 397 11.94 -28.91 -7.63
N ILE A 398 13.18 -28.74 -7.24
CA ILE A 398 13.96 -29.69 -6.45
C ILE A 398 14.13 -29.09 -5.06
N HIS A 399 13.74 -29.85 -4.04
CA HIS A 399 14.03 -29.53 -2.64
C HIS A 399 15.26 -30.32 -2.20
N PHE A 400 16.24 -29.62 -1.64
CA PHE A 400 17.52 -30.20 -1.25
C PHE A 400 17.98 -29.63 0.09
N THR A 401 18.42 -30.51 0.99
CA THR A 401 18.95 -30.13 2.31
C THR A 401 20.37 -30.64 2.45
N GLU A 402 21.31 -29.74 2.77
CA GLU A 402 22.71 -30.11 3.00
C GLU A 402 23.21 -29.54 4.34
N LYS A 403 24.04 -30.35 5.02
CA LYS A 403 24.76 -29.92 6.22
C LYS A 403 26.24 -29.76 5.88
N ILE A 404 26.73 -28.55 6.02
CA ILE A 404 28.09 -28.15 5.66
C ILE A 404 28.82 -27.74 6.94
N LYS A 405 29.98 -28.34 7.18
CA LYS A 405 30.85 -27.93 8.27
C LYS A 405 31.90 -26.97 7.74
N ASN A 406 32.21 -25.93 8.51
CA ASN A 406 33.34 -25.05 8.26
C ASN A 406 34.65 -25.79 8.58
N GLU A 407 35.06 -26.72 7.72
CA GLU A 407 36.39 -27.35 7.77
C GLU A 407 37.36 -26.40 7.05
N GLY A 408 37.92 -25.46 7.82
CA GLY A 408 38.75 -24.38 7.30
C GLY A 408 39.97 -24.88 6.53
N LYS A 409 40.05 -24.54 5.23
CA LYS A 409 41.34 -24.31 4.58
C LYS A 409 41.64 -22.82 4.69
N ASN A 410 42.69 -22.48 5.44
CA ASN A 410 43.23 -21.13 5.53
C ASN A 410 43.59 -20.62 4.13
N ALA A 411 42.93 -19.56 3.67
CA ALA A 411 43.23 -18.89 2.41
C ALA A 411 44.47 -17.97 2.47
N ASN A 412 45.35 -18.15 3.46
CA ASN A 412 46.64 -17.43 3.57
C ASN A 412 47.80 -18.20 2.92
N GLY A 413 47.49 -19.02 1.91
CA GLY A 413 48.48 -19.72 1.11
C GLY A 413 48.15 -19.61 -0.37
N ILE A 414 48.19 -18.39 -0.91
CA ILE A 414 48.74 -17.97 -2.21
C ILE A 414 49.13 -16.50 -2.07
#